data_AF-A0A9E5Z356-F1
#
_entry.id   AF-A0A9E5Z356-F1
#
_cell.length_a   1.000
_cell.length_b   1.000
_cell.length_c   1.000
_cell.angle_alpha   90.00
_cell.angle_beta   90.00
_cell.angle_gamma   90.00
#
_symmetry.space_group_name_H-M   'P 1'
#
loop_
_entity.id
_entity.type
_entity.pdbx_description
1 polymer ?
#
loop_
_entity_poly.entity_id
_entity_poly.type
_entity_poly.pdbx_seq_one_letter_code
_entity_poly.pdbx_strand_id
1 'polypeptide(L)'
;MRRCSVRLRTVPLIRPTSITTDGLAAYQEGIERTFGGDTKHVVSQGIRSEINNNMSERLQGTIRVRTKVMRGMETEGTAKLLIDGFRLHYNHIKPHSGIGNKTPASKVGFHFVFHDWVEVAHLRERTSESPARQTMFKTRMITRRRGL
;
A
#
# COMPACT_ATOMS: atom_id res chain seq x y z
N MET A 1 15.07 6.08 26.31
CA MET A 1 14.05 6.51 25.33
C MET A 1 14.51 6.17 23.91
N ARG A 2 13.98 5.12 23.27
CA ARG A 2 14.24 4.85 21.84
C ARG A 2 13.07 5.40 21.04
N ARG A 3 13.28 6.53 20.35
CA ARG A 3 12.30 7.04 19.38
C ARG A 3 12.14 5.99 18.29
N CYS A 4 10.99 5.30 18.26
CA CYS A 4 10.58 4.53 17.10
C CYS A 4 10.11 5.54 16.04
N SER A 5 11.04 6.25 15.42
CA SER A 5 10.74 6.91 14.15
C SER A 5 10.68 5.78 13.12
N VAL A 6 9.48 5.40 12.69
CA VAL A 6 9.34 4.62 11.46
C VAL A 6 9.77 5.56 10.33
N ARG A 7 11.09 5.63 10.13
CA ARG A 7 11.69 6.22 8.94
C ARG A 7 11.33 5.24 7.84
N LEU A 8 10.23 5.50 7.13
CA LEU A 8 9.97 4.86 5.85
C LEU A 8 11.20 5.18 5.00
N ARG A 9 12.14 4.22 4.91
CA ARG A 9 13.25 4.33 3.97
C ARG A 9 12.57 4.43 2.62
N THR A 10 12.77 5.55 1.93
CA THR A 10 12.42 5.65 0.52
C THR A 10 13.09 4.46 -0.16
N VAL A 11 12.27 3.50 -0.59
CA VAL A 11 12.76 2.37 -1.38
C VAL A 11 13.47 3.02 -2.57
N PRO A 12 14.77 2.75 -2.81
CA PRO A 12 15.42 3.29 -4.00
C PRO A 12 14.59 2.90 -5.20
N LEU A 13 14.48 3.79 -6.19
CA LEU A 13 13.72 3.53 -7.41
C LEU A 13 14.32 2.28 -8.07
N ILE A 14 13.77 1.10 -7.79
CA ILE A 14 14.21 -0.15 -8.39
C ILE A 14 13.82 -0.02 -9.85
N ARG A 15 14.83 0.19 -10.72
CA ARG A 15 14.61 0.24 -12.16
C ARG A 15 14.46 -1.20 -12.64
N PRO A 16 13.28 -1.59 -13.16
CA PRO A 16 13.10 -2.92 -13.70
C PRO A 16 13.91 -3.06 -15.00
N THR A 17 14.56 -4.20 -15.20
CA THR A 17 15.28 -4.51 -16.44
C THR A 17 14.32 -4.68 -17.61
N SER A 18 13.13 -5.21 -17.35
CA SER A 18 12.07 -5.41 -18.35
C SER A 18 10.69 -5.17 -17.76
N ILE A 19 9.80 -4.57 -18.56
CA ILE A 19 8.39 -4.39 -18.23
C ILE A 19 7.56 -5.05 -19.31
N THR A 20 6.62 -5.90 -18.90
CA THR A 20 5.67 -6.54 -19.81
C THR A 20 4.31 -5.88 -19.72
N THR A 21 3.76 -5.41 -20.85
CA THR A 21 2.40 -4.85 -20.92
C THR A 21 1.66 -5.36 -22.16
N ASP A 22 0.40 -4.95 -22.30
CA ASP A 22 -0.29 -5.04 -23.58
C ASP A 22 0.44 -4.19 -24.64
N GLY A 23 0.16 -4.47 -25.93
CA GLY A 23 0.83 -3.83 -27.06
C GLY A 23 0.36 -2.40 -27.37
N LEU A 24 -0.27 -1.70 -26.42
CA LEU A 24 -0.72 -0.33 -26.65
C LEU A 24 0.48 0.63 -26.70
N ALA A 25 0.55 1.45 -27.75
CA ALA A 25 1.66 2.39 -28.00
C ALA A 25 1.91 3.37 -26.83
N ALA A 26 0.87 3.73 -26.07
CA ALA A 26 0.98 4.60 -24.90
C ALA A 26 1.92 4.05 -23.81
N TYR A 27 2.04 2.72 -23.68
CA TYR A 27 2.96 2.14 -22.71
C TYR A 27 4.42 2.29 -23.11
N GLN A 28 4.73 2.24 -24.41
CA GLN A 28 6.10 2.41 -24.89
C GLN A 28 6.63 3.80 -24.51
N GLU A 29 5.85 4.85 -24.81
CA GLU A 29 6.18 6.23 -24.44
C GLU A 29 6.22 6.42 -22.92
N GLY A 30 5.25 5.84 -22.19
CA GLY A 30 5.17 5.96 -20.74
C GLY A 30 6.35 5.30 -20.01
N ILE A 31 6.80 4.13 -20.47
CA ILE A 31 7.94 3.41 -19.90
C ILE A 31 9.22 4.18 -20.15
N GLU A 32 9.45 4.64 -21.38
CA GLU A 32 10.63 5.41 -21.74
C GLU A 32 10.72 6.72 -20.93
N ARG A 33 9.60 7.42 -20.75
CA ARG A 33 9.56 8.66 -19.97
C ARG A 33 9.79 8.47 -18.47
N THR A 34 9.37 7.33 -17.90
CA THR A 34 9.43 7.08 -16.45
C THR A 34 10.71 6.39 -16.00
N PHE A 35 11.19 5.42 -16.78
CA PHE A 35 12.35 4.60 -16.43
C PHE A 35 13.58 4.85 -17.32
N GLY A 36 13.42 5.54 -18.46
CA GLY A 36 14.47 5.77 -19.44
C GLY A 36 14.64 4.61 -20.42
N GLY A 37 15.63 4.72 -21.31
CA GLY A 37 15.96 3.69 -22.31
C GLY A 37 16.58 2.40 -21.76
N ASP A 38 16.93 2.36 -20.47
CA ASP A 38 17.53 1.18 -19.82
C ASP A 38 16.52 0.05 -19.60
N THR A 39 15.22 0.37 -19.55
CA THR A 39 14.15 -0.59 -19.30
C THR A 39 13.59 -1.11 -20.61
N LYS A 40 13.67 -2.43 -20.84
CA LYS A 40 13.12 -3.07 -22.04
C LYS A 40 11.61 -3.22 -21.94
N HIS A 41 10.88 -2.69 -22.91
CA HIS A 41 9.45 -2.96 -23.06
C HIS A 41 9.25 -4.28 -23.81
N VAL A 42 8.46 -5.18 -23.23
CA VAL A 42 8.13 -6.48 -23.79
C VAL A 42 6.62 -6.56 -23.97
N VAL A 43 6.16 -6.77 -25.20
CA VAL A 43 4.73 -6.90 -25.50
C VAL A 43 4.29 -8.34 -25.24
N SER A 44 3.19 -8.53 -24.52
CA SER A 44 2.62 -9.86 -24.27
C SER A 44 2.14 -10.52 -25.57
N GLN A 45 2.52 -11.78 -25.81
CA GLN A 45 2.24 -12.49 -27.08
C GLN A 45 1.03 -13.44 -26.99
N GLY A 46 -0.06 -12.96 -26.35
CA GLY A 46 -1.31 -13.71 -26.22
C GLY A 46 -1.34 -14.72 -25.05
N ILE A 47 -2.52 -15.29 -24.80
CA ILE A 47 -2.88 -16.01 -23.57
C ILE A 47 -2.00 -17.26 -23.32
N ARG A 48 -1.56 -17.94 -24.38
CA ARG A 48 -0.76 -19.18 -24.32
C ARG A 48 0.74 -18.95 -24.39
N SER A 49 1.19 -17.71 -24.52
CA SER A 49 2.62 -17.41 -24.58
C SER A 49 3.24 -17.40 -23.18
N GLU A 50 4.55 -17.63 -23.14
CA GLU A 50 5.36 -17.56 -21.93
C GLU A 50 5.34 -16.15 -21.30
N ILE A 51 5.19 -15.12 -22.14
CA ILE A 51 5.09 -13.72 -21.75
C ILE A 51 3.62 -13.30 -21.77
N ASN A 52 2.92 -13.54 -20.67
CA ASN A 52 1.50 -13.24 -20.50
C ASN A 52 1.24 -12.13 -19.48
N ASN A 53 0.08 -11.47 -19.62
CA ASN A 53 -0.42 -10.44 -18.73
C ASN A 53 -1.33 -11.00 -17.61
N ASN A 54 -1.48 -12.33 -17.52
CA ASN A 54 -2.43 -13.03 -16.63
C ASN A 54 -2.30 -12.61 -15.15
N MET A 55 -1.06 -12.37 -14.69
CA MET A 55 -0.81 -11.92 -13.32
C MET A 55 -1.36 -10.52 -13.04
N SER A 56 -1.22 -9.61 -14.00
CA SER A 56 -1.78 -8.25 -13.93
C SER A 56 -3.32 -8.30 -13.96
N GLU A 57 -3.89 -9.10 -14.87
CA GLU A 57 -5.34 -9.29 -14.97
C GLU A 57 -5.95 -9.85 -13.68
N ARG A 58 -5.32 -10.86 -13.07
CA ARG A 58 -5.78 -11.41 -11.78
C ARG A 58 -5.74 -10.38 -10.65
N LEU A 59 -4.71 -9.56 -10.61
CA LEU A 59 -4.61 -8.46 -9.64
C LEU A 59 -5.74 -7.44 -9.86
N GLN A 60 -5.94 -7.01 -11.10
CA GLN A 60 -7.01 -6.07 -11.46
C GLN A 60 -8.40 -6.63 -11.14
N GLY A 61 -8.64 -7.91 -11.41
CA GLY A 61 -9.88 -8.59 -11.03
C GLY A 61 -10.12 -8.57 -9.51
N THR A 62 -9.07 -8.82 -8.72
CA THR A 62 -9.15 -8.76 -7.25
C THR A 62 -9.50 -7.34 -6.76
N ILE A 63 -8.86 -6.33 -7.34
CA ILE A 63 -9.14 -4.92 -7.02
C ILE A 63 -10.58 -4.58 -7.37
N ARG A 64 -11.05 -4.95 -8.58
CA ARG A 64 -12.41 -4.68 -9.05
C ARG A 64 -13.48 -5.31 -8.16
N VAL A 65 -13.28 -6.56 -7.74
CA VAL A 65 -14.22 -7.22 -6.82
C VAL A 65 -14.27 -6.48 -5.48
N ARG A 66 -13.11 -6.04 -4.98
CA ARG A 66 -13.04 -5.29 -3.71
C ARG A 66 -13.72 -3.93 -3.82
N THR A 67 -13.38 -3.13 -4.84
CA THR A 67 -13.95 -1.80 -5.03
C THR A 67 -15.45 -1.84 -5.34
N LYS A 68 -15.92 -2.88 -6.05
CA LYS A 68 -17.36 -3.07 -6.31
C LYS A 68 -18.19 -3.25 -5.03
N VAL A 69 -17.64 -3.92 -4.03
CA VAL A 69 -18.37 -4.25 -2.77
C VAL A 69 -18.21 -3.15 -1.72
N MET A 70 -17.09 -2.42 -1.73
CA MET A 70 -16.83 -1.37 -0.73
C MET A 70 -17.74 -0.14 -0.92
N ARG A 71 -18.22 0.40 0.21
CA ARG A 71 -18.95 1.68 0.30
C ARG A 71 -18.03 2.74 0.92
N GLY A 72 -18.39 4.03 0.83
CA GLY A 72 -17.65 5.11 1.48
C GLY A 72 -16.44 5.66 0.71
N MET A 73 -16.35 5.39 -0.60
CA MET A 73 -15.35 5.99 -1.51
C MET A 73 -15.89 7.29 -2.15
N GLU A 74 -16.62 8.11 -1.39
CA GLU A 74 -17.29 9.31 -1.90
C GLU A 74 -16.34 10.51 -2.01
N THR A 75 -15.24 10.50 -1.26
CA THR A 75 -14.22 11.56 -1.27
C THR A 75 -12.87 10.98 -1.66
N GLU A 76 -12.00 11.80 -2.27
CA GLU A 76 -10.64 11.38 -2.62
C GLU A 76 -9.86 10.91 -1.38
N GLY A 77 -10.02 11.60 -0.24
CA GLY A 77 -9.36 11.24 1.01
C GLY A 77 -9.77 9.86 1.53
N THR A 78 -11.08 9.54 1.52
CA THR A 78 -11.56 8.23 1.96
C THR A 78 -11.22 7.13 0.96
N ALA A 79 -11.31 7.40 -0.34
CA ALA A 79 -10.92 6.48 -1.39
C ALA A 79 -9.43 6.11 -1.29
N LYS A 80 -8.56 7.10 -1.10
CA LYS A 80 -7.12 6.90 -0.92
C LYS A 80 -6.82 6.06 0.31
N LEU A 81 -7.46 6.38 1.45
CA LEU A 81 -7.29 5.61 2.69
C LEU A 81 -7.68 4.13 2.51
N LEU A 82 -8.79 3.86 1.84
CA LEU A 82 -9.27 2.49 1.60
C LEU A 82 -8.34 1.73 0.64
N ILE A 83 -7.88 2.37 -0.43
CA ILE A 83 -6.94 1.75 -1.39
C ILE A 83 -5.59 1.48 -0.73
N ASP A 84 -5.07 2.42 0.07
CA ASP A 84 -3.80 2.24 0.77
C ASP A 84 -3.91 1.16 1.85
N GLY A 85 -5.04 1.07 2.55
CA GLY A 85 -5.33 -0.05 3.46
C GLY A 85 -5.37 -1.39 2.73
N PHE A 86 -5.97 -1.44 1.54
CA PHE A 86 -5.98 -2.64 0.71
C PHE A 86 -4.57 -3.03 0.23
N ARG A 87 -3.75 -2.05 -0.20
CA ARG A 87 -2.35 -2.28 -0.60
C ARG A 87 -1.54 -2.88 0.53
N LEU A 88 -1.69 -2.33 1.74
CA LEU A 88 -1.01 -2.83 2.94
C LEU A 88 -1.41 -4.27 3.23
N HIS A 89 -2.71 -4.56 3.20
CA HIS A 89 -3.22 -5.91 3.42
C HIS A 89 -2.69 -6.92 2.40
N TYR A 90 -2.76 -6.58 1.11
CA TYR A 90 -2.39 -7.47 0.04
C TYR A 90 -0.88 -7.79 0.04
N ASN A 91 -0.04 -6.78 0.32
CA ASN A 91 1.41 -6.91 0.27
C ASN A 91 2.03 -7.50 1.54
N HIS A 92 1.41 -7.28 2.70
CA HIS A 92 2.05 -7.56 3.99
C HIS A 92 1.31 -8.50 4.93
N ILE A 93 -0.02 -8.65 4.80
CA ILE A 93 -0.83 -9.46 5.73
C ILE A 93 -1.33 -10.73 5.06
N LYS A 94 -1.88 -10.61 3.84
CA LYS A 94 -2.52 -11.74 3.15
C LYS A 94 -1.47 -12.70 2.56
N PRO A 95 -1.46 -13.99 2.94
CA PRO A 95 -0.67 -15.00 2.25
C PRO A 95 -1.30 -15.36 0.89
N HIS A 96 -0.47 -15.60 -0.12
CA HIS A 96 -0.95 -16.01 -1.45
C HIS A 96 -0.39 -17.38 -1.84
N SER A 97 -1.27 -18.27 -2.27
CA SER A 97 -0.92 -19.64 -2.66
C SER A 97 0.06 -19.71 -3.83
N GLY A 98 -0.09 -18.82 -4.82
CA GLY A 98 0.80 -18.73 -5.99
C GLY A 98 2.25 -18.38 -5.68
N ILE A 99 2.57 -18.00 -4.44
CA ILE A 99 3.94 -17.71 -3.98
C ILE A 99 4.33 -18.53 -2.75
N GLY A 100 3.75 -19.72 -2.59
CA GLY A 100 4.09 -20.65 -1.51
C GLY A 100 3.57 -20.22 -0.15
N ASN A 101 2.36 -19.65 -0.09
CA ASN A 101 1.70 -19.15 1.12
C ASN A 101 2.48 -18.04 1.86
N LYS A 102 3.32 -17.31 1.14
CA LYS A 102 4.03 -16.12 1.65
C LYS A 102 3.30 -14.85 1.26
N THR A 103 3.66 -13.74 1.91
CA THR A 103 3.25 -12.40 1.49
C THR A 103 4.23 -11.87 0.43
N PRO A 104 3.80 -10.99 -0.50
CA PRO A 104 4.68 -10.43 -1.52
C PRO A 104 5.90 -9.74 -0.91
N ALA A 105 5.71 -8.99 0.18
CA ALA A 105 6.81 -8.38 0.92
C ALA A 105 7.79 -9.40 1.48
N SER A 106 7.29 -10.48 2.09
CA SER A 106 8.14 -11.56 2.61
C SER A 106 8.94 -12.26 1.49
N LYS A 107 8.34 -12.44 0.31
CA LYS A 107 9.03 -13.02 -0.86
C LYS A 107 10.21 -12.16 -1.33
N VAL A 108 10.11 -10.84 -1.22
CA VAL A 108 11.20 -9.90 -1.55
C VAL A 108 12.21 -9.75 -0.40
N GLY A 109 12.00 -10.43 0.73
CA GLY A 109 12.86 -10.32 1.92
C GLY A 109 12.53 -9.13 2.82
N PHE A 110 11.38 -8.49 2.61
CA PHE A 110 10.91 -7.43 3.49
C PHE A 110 10.09 -8.02 4.65
N HIS A 111 10.61 -7.89 5.87
CA HIS A 111 9.91 -8.29 7.09
C HIS A 111 8.96 -7.19 7.55
N PHE A 112 7.67 -7.51 7.54
CA PHE A 112 6.64 -6.64 8.11
C PHE A 112 6.46 -6.95 9.60
N VAL A 113 6.25 -5.91 10.41
CA VAL A 113 6.21 -6.03 11.88
C VAL A 113 4.92 -6.69 12.37
N PHE A 114 3.82 -6.51 11.64
CA PHE A 114 2.50 -6.96 12.05
C PHE A 114 2.08 -8.22 11.28
N HIS A 115 1.43 -9.14 11.95
CA HIS A 115 0.97 -10.40 11.35
C HIS A 115 -0.51 -10.34 10.97
N ASP A 116 -1.31 -9.55 11.68
CA ASP A 116 -2.75 -9.44 11.47
C ASP A 116 -3.26 -8.01 11.67
N TRP A 117 -4.47 -7.75 11.17
CA TRP A 117 -5.19 -6.49 11.33
C TRP A 117 -5.46 -6.12 12.78
N VAL A 118 -5.64 -7.11 13.66
CA VAL A 118 -5.81 -6.85 15.10
C VAL A 118 -4.62 -6.10 15.66
N GLU A 119 -3.39 -6.53 15.34
CA GLU A 119 -2.17 -5.86 15.79
C GLU A 119 -2.03 -4.44 15.22
N VAL A 120 -2.44 -4.25 13.96
CA VAL A 120 -2.46 -2.95 13.29
C VAL A 120 -3.49 -2.02 13.94
N ALA A 121 -4.66 -2.50 14.31
CA ALA A 121 -5.70 -1.72 14.96
C ALA A 121 -5.26 -1.24 16.37
N HIS A 122 -4.64 -2.13 17.15
CA HIS A 122 -4.09 -1.81 18.48
C HIS A 122 -2.90 -0.84 18.44
N LEU A 123 -2.32 -0.55 17.26
CA LEU A 123 -1.29 0.48 17.13
C LEU A 123 -1.82 1.87 17.53
N ARG A 124 -3.09 2.14 17.25
CA ARG A 124 -3.68 3.48 17.45
C ARG A 124 -3.88 3.78 18.94
N GLU A 125 -4.29 2.77 19.70
CA GLU A 125 -4.52 2.85 21.16
C GLU A 125 -3.24 3.25 21.90
N ARG A 126 -2.10 2.66 21.53
CA ARG A 126 -0.78 3.00 22.11
C ARG A 126 -0.34 4.44 21.84
N THR A 127 -0.79 5.05 20.74
CA THR A 127 -0.45 6.46 20.42
C THR A 127 -1.37 7.47 21.09
N SER A 128 -2.62 7.11 21.39
CA SER A 128 -3.55 7.93 22.18
C SER A 128 -3.26 7.87 23.69
N GLU A 129 -2.58 6.83 24.15
CA GLU A 129 -2.17 6.63 25.54
C GLU A 129 -0.81 7.26 25.89
N SER A 130 -0.15 7.95 24.93
CA SER A 130 1.02 8.75 25.27
C SER A 130 0.60 9.90 26.20
N PRO A 131 1.06 9.94 27.47
CA PRO A 131 0.54 10.85 28.50
C PRO A 131 0.79 12.33 28.18
N ALA A 132 1.59 12.63 27.16
CA ALA A 132 1.95 13.99 26.76
C ALA A 132 0.88 14.73 25.93
N ARG A 133 -0.12 14.04 25.34
CA ARG A 133 -1.16 14.69 24.52
C ARG A 133 -2.51 14.88 25.21
N GLN A 134 -2.85 14.06 26.21
CA GLN A 134 -4.12 14.18 26.94
C GLN A 134 -4.15 15.42 27.85
N THR A 135 -3.00 15.88 28.34
CA THR A 135 -2.86 17.07 29.20
C THR A 135 -3.14 18.39 28.48
N MET A 136 -3.00 18.46 27.15
CA MET A 136 -3.27 19.68 26.36
C MET A 136 -4.78 19.96 26.17
N PHE A 137 -5.61 18.93 26.03
CA PHE A 137 -7.05 19.10 25.78
C PHE A 137 -7.86 19.34 27.06
N LYS A 138 -7.42 18.83 28.22
CA LYS A 138 -8.11 19.04 29.49
C LYS A 138 -7.91 20.44 30.07
N THR A 139 -6.75 21.06 29.82
CA THR A 139 -6.43 22.40 30.34
C THR A 139 -7.24 23.52 29.67
N ARG A 140 -7.69 23.32 28.42
CA ARG A 140 -8.42 24.34 27.66
C ARG A 140 -9.92 24.44 28.00
N MET A 141 -10.48 23.46 28.72
CA MET A 141 -11.89 23.50 29.17
C MET A 141 -12.07 24.02 30.60
N ILE A 142 -10.99 24.27 31.36
CA ILE A 142 -11.09 24.66 32.79
C ILE A 142 -10.99 26.20 33.01
N THR A 143 -10.62 27.00 32.01
CA THR A 143 -10.43 28.46 32.17
C THR A 143 -11.57 29.34 31.64
N ARG A 144 -12.85 28.91 31.77
CA ARG A 144 -13.99 29.80 31.55
C ARG A 144 -15.14 29.61 32.54
N ARG A 145 -14.83 29.55 33.84
CA ARG A 145 -15.78 29.86 34.93
C ARG A 145 -14.99 30.32 36.16
N ARG A 146 -14.80 31.64 36.27
CA ARG A 146 -14.69 32.43 37.52
C ARG A 146 -14.27 33.85 37.15
N GLY A 147 -15.14 34.81 37.43
CA GLY A 147 -14.86 36.24 37.30
C GLY A 147 -16.12 37.05 37.03
N LEU A 148 -16.85 37.33 38.12
CA LEU A 148 -17.83 38.41 38.37
C LEU A 148 -18.83 38.77 37.26
#